data_AF-A0A545ARM5-F1
#
_entry.id   AF-A0A545ARM5-F1
#
_cell.length_a   1.000
_cell.length_b   1.000
_cell.length_c   1.000
_cell.angle_alpha   90.00
_cell.angle_beta   90.00
_cell.angle_gamma   90.00
#
_symmetry.space_group_name_H-M   'P 1'
#
loop_
_entity.id
_entity.type
_entity.pdbx_description
1 polymer ?
#
loop_
_entity_poly.entity_id
_entity_poly.type
_entity_poly.pdbx_seq_one_letter_code
_entity_poly.pdbx_strand_id
1 'polypeptide(L)'
;MDDTERFGLAAERGEVAEVIRLLDQGVPVDVLTPTERSRPRTALDRAIWAQQTLVVSALIEGGADLHQVVGEYAEATPVWAATHLGNRSILQILLRAGADPDSRRHVAALPPLYLARAQHRDDLEHLLLAHGAREEEIEVASRAHLISIAAAGFPDQVRLLLDRGAVFPPGTVEAVERERDRHRADPAAYEDFQK
;
A
#
# COMPACT_ATOMS: atom_id res chain seq x y z
N MET A 1 19.41 23.14 -4.13
CA MET A 1 18.34 22.23 -4.52
C MET A 1 18.71 21.69 -5.89
N ASP A 2 19.06 20.41 -5.97
CA ASP A 2 19.32 19.76 -7.26
C ASP A 2 18.00 19.45 -8.00
N ASP A 3 18.08 19.07 -9.28
CA ASP A 3 16.89 18.82 -10.10
C ASP A 3 16.05 17.62 -9.62
N THR A 4 16.67 16.67 -8.90
CA THR A 4 15.98 15.50 -8.33
C THR A 4 15.14 15.93 -7.11
N GLU A 5 15.70 16.76 -6.24
CA GLU A 5 15.01 17.33 -5.10
C GLU A 5 13.86 18.24 -5.55
N ARG A 6 14.10 19.07 -6.59
CA ARG A 6 13.05 19.89 -7.22
C ARG A 6 11.93 19.04 -7.79
N PHE A 7 12.26 17.93 -8.43
CA PHE A 7 11.27 17.03 -9.04
C PHE A 7 10.29 16.46 -8.03
N GLY A 8 10.81 15.95 -6.90
CA GLY A 8 9.96 15.45 -5.81
C GLY A 8 9.08 16.54 -5.19
N LEU A 9 9.63 17.73 -5.01
CA LEU A 9 8.90 18.87 -4.41
C LEU A 9 7.82 19.42 -5.34
N ALA A 10 8.10 19.53 -6.65
CA ALA A 10 7.14 19.94 -7.66
C ALA A 10 5.96 18.96 -7.70
N ALA A 11 6.24 17.66 -7.59
CA ALA A 11 5.22 16.64 -7.55
C ALA A 11 4.32 16.73 -6.31
N GLU A 12 4.91 16.96 -5.14
CA GLU A 12 4.20 17.15 -3.86
C GLU A 12 3.32 18.41 -3.87
N ARG A 13 3.79 19.50 -4.48
CA ARG A 13 3.10 20.79 -4.54
C ARG A 13 2.04 20.89 -5.64
N GLY A 14 1.95 19.90 -6.53
CA GLY A 14 1.01 19.93 -7.64
C GLY A 14 1.47 20.77 -8.84
N GLU A 15 2.78 21.03 -8.97
CA GLU A 15 3.37 21.88 -10.01
C GLU A 15 3.53 21.11 -11.33
N VAL A 16 2.41 20.79 -12.00
CA VAL A 16 2.36 19.94 -13.20
C VAL A 16 3.34 20.38 -14.29
N ALA A 17 3.39 21.69 -14.60
CA ALA A 17 4.27 22.21 -15.64
C ALA A 17 5.76 22.00 -15.32
N GLU A 18 6.12 22.08 -14.04
CA GLU A 18 7.50 21.88 -13.60
C GLU A 18 7.88 20.40 -13.62
N VAL A 19 6.97 19.52 -13.22
CA VAL A 19 7.14 18.06 -13.33
C VAL A 19 7.41 17.67 -14.78
N ILE A 20 6.57 18.12 -15.73
CA ILE A 20 6.74 17.84 -17.16
C ILE A 20 8.07 18.39 -17.66
N ARG A 21 8.39 19.64 -17.32
CA ARG A 21 9.65 20.27 -17.73
C ARG A 21 10.89 19.50 -17.24
N LEU A 22 10.85 18.94 -16.03
CA LEU A 22 11.95 18.15 -15.46
C LEU A 22 12.05 16.76 -16.12
N LEU A 23 10.92 16.12 -16.45
CA LEU A 23 10.90 14.89 -17.25
C LEU A 23 11.52 15.12 -18.64
N ASP A 24 11.16 16.22 -19.31
CA ASP A 24 11.71 16.59 -20.63
C ASP A 24 13.23 16.86 -20.58
N GLN A 25 13.76 17.23 -19.42
CA GLN A 25 15.20 17.40 -19.18
C GLN A 25 15.93 16.08 -18.89
N GLY A 26 15.21 14.96 -18.84
CA GLY A 26 15.78 13.64 -18.62
C GLY A 26 15.95 13.27 -17.15
N VAL A 27 15.27 13.95 -16.21
CA VAL A 27 15.19 13.47 -14.83
C VAL A 27 14.46 12.11 -14.85
N PRO A 28 15.07 11.02 -14.33
CA PRO A 28 14.40 9.72 -14.32
C PRO A 28 13.10 9.78 -13.52
N VAL A 29 12.00 9.28 -14.09
CA VAL A 29 10.66 9.38 -13.48
C VAL A 29 10.56 8.72 -12.10
N ASP A 30 11.24 7.59 -11.90
CA ASP A 30 11.25 6.83 -10.64
C ASP A 30 12.46 7.15 -9.75
N VAL A 31 13.10 8.30 -9.97
CA VAL A 31 14.21 8.73 -9.13
C VAL A 31 13.74 8.88 -7.67
N LEU A 32 14.52 8.31 -6.75
CA LEU A 32 14.26 8.45 -5.32
C LEU A 32 14.75 9.82 -4.85
N THR A 33 13.79 10.66 -4.47
CA THR A 33 14.04 12.01 -4.01
C THR A 33 14.18 12.02 -2.48
N PRO A 34 15.26 12.61 -1.92
CA PRO A 34 15.42 12.69 -0.48
C PRO A 34 14.35 13.59 0.14
N THR A 35 13.95 13.27 1.37
CA THR A 35 13.09 14.12 2.20
C THR A 35 13.83 14.45 3.49
N GLU A 36 13.59 15.62 4.09
CA GLU A 36 14.31 16.02 5.33
C GLU A 36 13.99 15.12 6.54
N ARG A 37 12.82 14.46 6.55
CA ARG A 37 12.26 13.79 7.74
C ARG A 37 11.81 12.35 7.52
N SER A 38 11.90 11.85 6.30
CA SER A 38 11.33 10.56 5.91
C SER A 38 12.22 9.81 4.93
N ARG A 39 11.92 8.53 4.72
CA ARG A 39 12.60 7.73 3.69
C ARG A 39 12.45 8.37 2.30
N PRO A 40 13.42 8.17 1.39
CA PRO A 40 13.29 8.62 0.01
C PRO A 40 12.01 8.11 -0.66
N ARG A 41 11.44 8.94 -1.52
CA ARG A 41 10.18 8.70 -2.23
C ARG A 41 10.33 9.05 -3.70
N THR A 42 9.58 8.38 -4.57
CA THR A 42 9.41 8.85 -5.95
C THR A 42 8.50 10.06 -6.02
N ALA A 43 8.54 10.76 -7.15
CA ALA A 43 7.57 11.80 -7.45
C ALA A 43 6.12 11.26 -7.44
N LEU A 44 5.91 10.03 -7.91
CA LEU A 44 4.57 9.41 -7.93
C LEU A 44 4.02 9.20 -6.52
N ASP A 45 4.82 8.62 -5.62
CA ASP A 45 4.39 8.43 -4.22
C ASP A 45 4.06 9.78 -3.56
N ARG A 46 4.94 10.78 -3.68
CA ARG A 46 4.67 12.11 -3.13
C ARG A 46 3.38 12.72 -3.68
N ALA A 47 3.15 12.63 -4.98
CA ALA A 47 1.95 13.16 -5.62
C ALA A 47 0.67 12.45 -5.12
N ILE A 48 0.72 11.14 -4.88
CA ILE A 48 -0.41 10.37 -4.34
C ILE A 48 -0.72 10.82 -2.91
N TRP A 49 0.28 10.86 -2.02
CA TRP A 49 0.09 11.28 -0.62
C TRP A 49 -0.32 12.75 -0.49
N ALA A 50 0.12 13.61 -1.40
CA ALA A 50 -0.31 15.00 -1.49
C ALA A 50 -1.63 15.19 -2.28
N GLN A 51 -2.25 14.11 -2.77
CA GLN A 51 -3.50 14.09 -3.54
C GLN A 51 -3.48 14.93 -4.84
N GLN A 52 -2.31 15.06 -5.46
CA GLN A 52 -2.09 15.86 -6.67
C GLN A 52 -2.47 15.08 -7.94
N THR A 53 -3.78 14.99 -8.20
CA THR A 53 -4.35 14.13 -9.26
C THR A 53 -3.76 14.40 -10.65
N LEU A 54 -3.56 15.67 -11.03
CA LEU A 54 -2.99 16.02 -12.35
C LEU A 54 -1.51 15.65 -12.47
N VAL A 55 -0.75 15.78 -11.38
CA VAL A 55 0.65 15.35 -11.33
C VAL A 55 0.73 13.83 -11.45
N VAL A 56 -0.15 13.09 -10.76
CA VAL A 56 -0.22 11.63 -10.89
C VAL A 56 -0.39 11.24 -12.36
N SER A 57 -1.34 11.85 -13.09
CA SER A 57 -1.51 11.59 -14.52
C SER A 57 -0.24 11.86 -15.32
N ALA A 58 0.40 13.03 -15.11
CA ALA A 58 1.62 13.40 -15.84
C ALA A 58 2.79 12.43 -15.58
N LEU A 59 2.95 11.97 -14.34
CA LEU A 59 4.02 11.01 -13.99
C LEU A 59 3.78 9.63 -14.59
N ILE A 60 2.52 9.18 -14.64
CA ILE A 60 2.14 7.90 -15.28
C ILE A 60 2.34 7.98 -16.79
N GLU A 61 1.96 9.09 -17.43
CA GLU A 61 2.26 9.36 -18.84
C GLU A 61 3.78 9.40 -19.10
N GLY A 62 4.56 9.87 -18.12
CA GLY A 62 6.02 9.82 -18.10
C GLY A 62 6.62 8.44 -17.83
N GLY A 63 5.80 7.40 -17.63
CA GLY A 63 6.25 6.02 -17.46
C GLY A 63 6.61 5.63 -16.02
N ALA A 64 6.06 6.31 -15.02
CA ALA A 64 6.29 5.95 -13.61
C ALA A 64 5.88 4.50 -13.29
N ASP A 65 6.69 3.82 -12.46
CA ASP A 65 6.40 2.48 -12.00
C ASP A 65 5.20 2.46 -11.04
N LEU A 66 4.17 1.68 -11.40
CA LEU A 66 2.92 1.54 -10.65
C LEU A 66 2.98 0.49 -9.53
N HIS A 67 4.11 -0.21 -9.38
CA HIS A 67 4.30 -1.29 -8.41
C HIS A 67 5.36 -0.96 -7.36
N GLN A 68 6.08 0.15 -7.53
CA GLN A 68 7.18 0.49 -6.65
C GLN A 68 6.69 0.75 -5.22
N VAL A 69 7.39 0.16 -4.26
CA VAL A 69 7.09 0.30 -2.84
C VAL A 69 8.15 1.17 -2.17
N VAL A 70 7.79 2.39 -1.80
CA VAL A 70 8.70 3.43 -1.29
C VAL A 70 8.11 4.15 -0.07
N GLY A 71 8.88 5.05 0.54
CA GLY A 71 8.41 5.87 1.66
C GLY A 71 8.44 5.18 3.03
N GLU A 72 7.80 5.82 4.01
CA GLU A 72 7.77 5.36 5.41
C GLU A 72 6.75 4.25 5.65
N TYR A 73 5.62 4.32 4.97
CA TYR A 73 4.66 3.22 4.90
C TYR A 73 5.23 2.20 3.93
N ALA A 74 6.22 1.46 4.40
CA ALA A 74 6.91 0.44 3.61
C ALA A 74 5.94 -0.55 2.95
N GLU A 75 4.68 -0.61 3.38
CA GLU A 75 3.60 -1.48 2.90
C GLU A 75 2.91 -1.02 1.60
N ALA A 76 3.07 0.25 1.21
CA ALA A 76 2.19 0.88 0.23
C ALA A 76 2.72 0.80 -1.21
N THR A 77 1.97 0.10 -2.06
CA THR A 77 2.00 0.31 -3.52
C THR A 77 1.16 1.55 -3.87
N PRO A 78 1.30 2.15 -5.07
CA PRO A 78 0.46 3.25 -5.52
C PRO A 78 -1.05 2.99 -5.38
N VAL A 79 -1.53 1.81 -5.78
CA VAL A 79 -2.95 1.41 -5.66
C VAL A 79 -3.38 1.33 -4.20
N TRP A 80 -2.54 0.73 -3.35
CA TRP A 80 -2.80 0.64 -1.93
C TRP A 80 -2.90 2.03 -1.30
N ALA A 81 -1.95 2.93 -1.58
CA ALA A 81 -1.93 4.29 -1.05
C ALA A 81 -3.17 5.09 -1.48
N ALA A 82 -3.53 5.05 -2.77
CA ALA A 82 -4.72 5.72 -3.28
C ALA A 82 -6.02 5.23 -2.61
N THR A 83 -6.10 3.92 -2.34
CA THR A 83 -7.23 3.30 -1.64
C THR A 83 -7.25 3.67 -0.16
N HIS A 84 -6.11 3.64 0.51
CA HIS A 84 -5.95 4.06 1.90
C HIS A 84 -6.37 5.53 2.11
N LEU A 85 -6.00 6.41 1.18
CA LEU A 85 -6.36 7.83 1.19
C LEU A 85 -7.81 8.10 0.78
N GLY A 86 -8.53 7.07 0.32
CA GLY A 86 -9.92 7.19 -0.12
C GLY A 86 -10.10 8.02 -1.40
N ASN A 87 -9.05 8.18 -2.21
CA ASN A 87 -9.07 9.03 -3.39
C ASN A 87 -9.45 8.24 -4.64
N ARG A 88 -10.75 8.26 -4.95
CA ARG A 88 -11.33 7.55 -6.11
C ARG A 88 -10.71 7.96 -7.44
N SER A 89 -10.39 9.24 -7.64
CA SER A 89 -9.86 9.75 -8.91
C SER A 89 -8.46 9.20 -9.19
N ILE A 90 -7.57 9.28 -8.20
CA ILE A 90 -6.21 8.73 -8.29
C ILE A 90 -6.26 7.22 -8.46
N LEU A 91 -7.09 6.52 -7.68
CA LEU A 91 -7.27 5.07 -7.82
C LEU A 91 -7.73 4.69 -9.23
N GLN A 92 -8.69 5.41 -9.79
CA GLN A 92 -9.19 5.16 -11.15
C GLN A 92 -8.11 5.40 -12.21
N ILE A 93 -7.26 6.41 -12.05
CA ILE A 93 -6.14 6.68 -12.96
C ILE A 93 -5.14 5.52 -12.92
N LEU A 94 -4.72 5.08 -11.73
CA LEU A 94 -3.77 3.98 -11.56
C LEU A 94 -4.29 2.68 -12.17
N LEU A 95 -5.53 2.30 -11.87
CA LEU A 95 -6.14 1.06 -12.37
C LEU A 95 -6.34 1.09 -13.90
N ARG A 96 -6.68 2.24 -14.48
CA ARG A 96 -6.76 2.39 -15.95
C ARG A 96 -5.39 2.33 -16.62
N ALA A 97 -4.35 2.74 -15.92
CA ALA A 97 -2.97 2.63 -16.38
C ALA A 97 -2.38 1.22 -16.25
N GLY A 98 -3.18 0.25 -15.76
CA GLY A 98 -2.79 -1.16 -15.66
C GLY A 98 -2.16 -1.55 -14.33
N ALA A 99 -2.25 -0.72 -13.30
CA ALA A 99 -1.84 -1.13 -11.96
C ALA A 99 -2.69 -2.31 -11.47
N ASP A 100 -2.03 -3.29 -10.85
CA ASP A 100 -2.69 -4.47 -10.29
C ASP A 100 -3.58 -4.06 -9.08
N PRO A 101 -4.91 -4.32 -9.11
CA PRO A 101 -5.81 -3.95 -8.04
C PRO A 101 -5.55 -4.67 -6.71
N ASP A 102 -4.86 -5.81 -6.74
CA ASP A 102 -4.49 -6.58 -5.55
C ASP A 102 -3.08 -6.22 -5.03
N SER A 103 -2.38 -5.31 -5.73
CA SER A 103 -0.98 -5.00 -5.49
C SER A 103 -0.75 -4.46 -4.07
N ARG A 104 0.15 -5.11 -3.35
CA ARG A 104 0.53 -4.82 -1.97
C ARG A 104 1.95 -5.31 -1.72
N ARG A 105 2.67 -4.72 -0.75
CA ARG A 105 4.08 -5.05 -0.48
C ARG A 105 4.32 -6.56 -0.26
N HIS A 106 3.49 -7.19 0.55
CA HIS A 106 3.63 -8.59 0.92
C HIS A 106 2.29 -9.19 1.33
N VAL A 107 2.24 -10.52 1.43
CA VAL A 107 1.02 -11.30 1.71
C VAL A 107 0.34 -10.97 3.06
N ALA A 108 1.05 -10.37 4.02
CA ALA A 108 0.46 -9.93 5.29
C ALA A 108 -0.13 -8.50 5.26
N ALA A 109 0.14 -7.72 4.20
CA ALA A 109 -0.36 -6.35 4.09
C ALA A 109 -1.84 -6.39 3.71
N LEU A 110 -2.65 -5.49 4.25
CA LEU A 110 -4.08 -5.46 3.95
C LEU A 110 -4.31 -5.16 2.46
N PRO A 111 -5.09 -5.97 1.73
CA PRO A 111 -5.35 -5.74 0.32
C PRO A 111 -6.15 -4.44 0.11
N PRO A 112 -6.00 -3.76 -1.04
CA PRO A 112 -6.79 -2.57 -1.35
C PRO A 112 -8.30 -2.80 -1.19
N LEU A 113 -8.82 -3.96 -1.62
CA LEU A 113 -10.24 -4.29 -1.50
C LEU A 113 -10.72 -4.36 -0.04
N TYR A 114 -9.89 -4.87 0.88
CA TYR A 114 -10.20 -4.86 2.31
C TYR A 114 -10.26 -3.42 2.85
N LEU A 115 -9.31 -2.56 2.46
CA LEU A 115 -9.29 -1.16 2.90
C LEU A 115 -10.56 -0.41 2.48
N ALA A 116 -11.02 -0.61 1.25
CA ALA A 116 -12.26 -0.01 0.76
C ALA A 116 -13.47 -0.41 1.62
N ARG A 117 -13.60 -1.71 1.90
CA ARG A 117 -14.68 -2.26 2.75
C ARG A 117 -14.61 -1.76 4.19
N ALA A 118 -13.42 -1.81 4.80
CA ALA A 118 -13.20 -1.39 6.18
C ALA A 118 -13.48 0.10 6.40
N GLN A 119 -13.32 0.92 5.35
CA GLN A 119 -13.62 2.35 5.37
C GLN A 119 -15.06 2.68 4.90
N HIS A 120 -15.88 1.67 4.60
CA HIS A 120 -17.23 1.84 4.05
C HIS A 120 -17.26 2.69 2.76
N ARG A 121 -16.31 2.42 1.85
CA ARG A 121 -16.13 3.13 0.58
C ARG A 121 -16.56 2.26 -0.59
N ASP A 122 -17.88 2.09 -0.73
CA ASP A 122 -18.50 1.30 -1.81
C ASP A 122 -18.04 1.75 -3.20
N ASP A 123 -17.76 3.05 -3.37
CA ASP A 123 -17.26 3.62 -4.62
C ASP A 123 -15.87 3.09 -5.01
N LEU A 124 -15.01 2.84 -4.03
CA LEU A 124 -13.67 2.27 -4.23
C LEU A 124 -13.73 0.75 -4.35
N GLU A 125 -14.60 0.11 -3.56
CA GLU A 125 -14.84 -1.34 -3.66
C GLU A 125 -15.31 -1.70 -5.07
N HIS A 126 -16.35 -1.04 -5.57
CA HIS A 126 -16.85 -1.28 -6.92
C HIS A 126 -15.80 -1.02 -7.99
N LEU A 127 -14.96 0.00 -7.80
CA LEU A 127 -13.90 0.31 -8.74
C LEU A 127 -12.80 -0.76 -8.76
N LEU A 128 -12.37 -1.25 -7.60
CA LEU A 128 -11.40 -2.33 -7.46
C LEU A 128 -11.92 -3.63 -8.08
N LEU A 129 -13.15 -4.02 -7.74
CA LEU A 129 -13.81 -5.21 -8.31
C LEU A 129 -13.96 -5.11 -9.84
N ALA A 130 -14.34 -3.94 -10.35
CA ALA A 130 -14.47 -3.72 -11.80
C ALA A 130 -13.13 -3.85 -12.55
N HIS A 131 -12.01 -3.69 -11.87
CA HIS A 131 -10.66 -3.87 -12.41
C HIS A 131 -10.04 -5.23 -12.05
N GLY A 132 -10.81 -6.15 -11.46
CA GLY A 132 -10.40 -7.54 -11.23
C GLY A 132 -9.83 -7.84 -9.84
N ALA A 133 -10.04 -6.97 -8.85
CA ALA A 133 -9.68 -7.28 -7.47
C ALA A 133 -10.34 -8.59 -7.01
N ARG A 134 -9.58 -9.44 -6.32
CA ARG A 134 -10.02 -10.77 -5.92
C ARG A 134 -10.47 -10.80 -4.47
N GLU A 135 -11.64 -11.37 -4.21
CA GLU A 135 -12.15 -11.49 -2.84
C GLU A 135 -11.30 -12.43 -1.98
N GLU A 136 -10.68 -13.46 -2.58
CA GLU A 136 -9.87 -14.43 -1.86
C GLU A 136 -8.60 -13.79 -1.25
N GLU A 137 -8.11 -12.68 -1.81
CA GLU A 137 -6.98 -11.94 -1.25
C GLU A 137 -7.30 -11.36 0.12
N ILE A 138 -8.56 -11.03 0.40
CA ILE A 138 -9.00 -10.60 1.73
C ILE A 138 -8.82 -11.73 2.73
N GLU A 139 -9.28 -12.94 2.40
CA GLU A 139 -9.18 -14.10 3.30
C GLU A 139 -7.72 -14.43 3.62
N VAL A 140 -6.87 -14.48 2.58
CA VAL A 140 -5.44 -14.76 2.71
C VAL A 140 -4.77 -13.72 3.60
N ALA A 141 -5.05 -12.44 3.38
CA ALA A 141 -4.43 -11.37 4.15
C ALA A 141 -4.95 -11.28 5.58
N SER A 142 -6.25 -11.47 5.83
CA SER A 142 -6.80 -11.51 7.18
C SER A 142 -6.18 -12.65 7.99
N ARG A 143 -6.00 -13.83 7.38
CA ARG A 143 -5.31 -14.96 8.00
C ARG A 143 -3.84 -14.66 8.27
N ALA A 144 -3.12 -14.12 7.29
CA ALA A 144 -1.70 -13.76 7.43
C ALA A 144 -1.48 -12.67 8.50
N HIS A 145 -2.36 -11.67 8.53
CA HIS A 145 -2.35 -10.59 9.52
C HIS A 145 -2.52 -11.15 10.94
N LEU A 146 -3.47 -12.05 11.15
CA LEU A 146 -3.66 -12.66 12.47
C LEU A 146 -2.49 -13.54 12.91
N ILE A 147 -1.90 -14.31 12.00
CA ILE A 147 -0.68 -15.08 12.30
C ILE A 147 0.44 -14.12 12.73
N SER A 148 0.58 -12.97 12.06
CA SER A 148 1.59 -11.98 12.43
C SER A 148 1.36 -11.36 13.82
N ILE A 149 0.12 -11.03 14.19
CA ILE A 149 -0.23 -10.52 15.54
C ILE A 149 0.01 -11.59 16.61
N ALA A 150 -0.33 -12.85 16.31
CA ALA A 150 -0.10 -13.99 17.19
C ALA A 150 1.38 -14.17 17.51
N ALA A 151 2.20 -14.19 16.46
CA ALA A 151 3.64 -14.39 16.56
C ALA A 151 4.37 -13.16 17.14
N ALA A 152 3.85 -11.95 16.93
CA ALA A 152 4.34 -10.73 17.58
C ALA A 152 3.98 -10.65 19.08
N GLY A 153 3.20 -11.60 19.61
CA GLY A 153 2.90 -11.69 21.05
C GLY A 153 1.82 -10.73 21.53
N PHE A 154 0.88 -10.32 20.66
CA PHE A 154 -0.24 -9.44 21.00
C PHE A 154 -1.61 -10.16 21.02
N PRO A 155 -1.80 -11.22 21.84
CA PRO A 155 -3.02 -12.05 21.82
C PRO A 155 -4.30 -11.27 22.17
N ASP A 156 -4.18 -10.19 22.95
CA ASP A 156 -5.32 -9.34 23.30
C ASP A 156 -5.82 -8.52 22.11
N GLN A 157 -4.95 -8.19 21.15
CA GLN A 157 -5.36 -7.53 19.90
C GLN A 157 -6.11 -8.50 18.97
N VAL A 158 -5.72 -9.78 18.93
CA VAL A 158 -6.46 -10.82 18.20
C VAL A 158 -7.88 -10.96 18.75
N ARG A 159 -8.02 -11.07 20.09
CA ARG A 159 -9.34 -11.13 20.75
C ARG A 159 -10.18 -9.89 20.47
N LEU A 160 -9.58 -8.71 20.55
CA LEU A 160 -10.25 -7.45 20.28
C LEU A 160 -10.71 -7.32 18.81
N LEU A 161 -9.96 -7.87 17.86
CA LEU A 161 -10.35 -7.94 16.45
C LEU A 161 -11.53 -8.90 16.23
N LEU A 162 -11.49 -10.08 16.86
CA LEU A 162 -12.59 -11.06 16.85
C LEU A 162 -13.89 -10.48 17.45
N ASP A 163 -13.78 -9.83 18.60
CA ASP A 163 -14.92 -9.23 19.33
C ASP A 163 -15.56 -8.06 18.57
N ARG A 164 -14.82 -7.38 17.69
CA ARG A 164 -15.34 -6.29 16.83
C ARG A 164 -15.97 -6.78 15.53
N GLY A 165 -16.23 -8.07 15.40
CA GLY A 165 -16.92 -8.64 14.26
C GLY A 165 -16.06 -8.73 13.00
N ALA A 166 -14.73 -8.70 13.15
CA ALA A 166 -13.87 -9.10 12.05
C ALA A 166 -14.17 -10.58 11.74
N VAL A 167 -14.69 -10.81 10.52
CA VAL A 167 -15.02 -12.15 10.05
C VAL A 167 -13.72 -12.82 9.65
N PHE A 168 -13.34 -13.84 10.40
CA PHE A 168 -12.17 -14.64 10.10
C PHE A 168 -12.57 -16.05 9.68
N PRO A 169 -11.69 -16.75 8.93
CA PRO A 169 -11.91 -18.15 8.61
C PRO A 169 -12.14 -18.99 9.88
N PRO A 170 -13.00 -20.02 9.84
CA PRO A 170 -13.12 -20.98 10.95
C PRO A 170 -11.75 -21.59 11.32
N GLY A 171 -11.48 -21.78 12.62
CA GLY A 171 -10.21 -22.38 13.08
C GLY A 171 -9.04 -21.39 13.29
N THR A 172 -9.32 -20.09 13.13
CA THR A 172 -8.32 -19.02 13.18
C THR A 172 -7.77 -18.80 14.59
N VAL A 173 -8.61 -18.87 15.63
CA VAL A 173 -8.16 -18.73 17.04
C VAL A 173 -7.21 -19.86 17.41
N GLU A 174 -7.54 -21.08 17.00
CA GLU A 174 -6.74 -22.28 17.25
C GLU A 174 -5.42 -22.24 16.47
N ALA A 175 -5.39 -21.60 15.30
CA ALA A 175 -4.16 -21.38 14.54
C ALA A 175 -3.25 -20.35 15.22
N VAL A 176 -3.81 -19.24 15.70
CA VAL A 176 -3.12 -18.20 16.48
C VAL A 176 -2.51 -18.78 17.76
N GLU A 177 -3.28 -19.58 18.52
CA GLU A 177 -2.81 -20.19 19.76
C GLU A 177 -1.71 -21.22 19.50
N ARG A 178 -1.85 -22.06 18.46
CA ARG A 178 -0.81 -23.01 18.06
C ARG A 178 0.49 -22.31 17.66
N GLU A 179 0.40 -21.20 16.92
CA GLU A 179 1.59 -20.50 16.45
C GLU A 179 2.26 -19.70 17.57
N ARG A 180 1.47 -19.12 18.49
CA ARG A 180 1.99 -18.54 19.75
C ARG A 180 2.77 -19.58 20.55
N ASP A 181 2.21 -20.78 20.68
CA ASP A 181 2.83 -21.84 21.48
C ASP A 181 4.09 -22.40 20.80
N ARG A 182 4.14 -22.43 19.46
CA ARG A 182 5.37 -22.73 18.68
C ARG A 182 6.42 -21.64 18.82
N HIS A 183 6.06 -20.36 18.70
CA HIS A 183 7.00 -19.24 18.85
C HIS A 183 7.63 -19.20 20.25
N ARG A 184 6.84 -19.52 21.29
CA ARG A 184 7.37 -19.69 22.66
C ARG A 184 8.38 -20.83 22.77
N ALA A 185 8.30 -21.82 21.89
CA ALA A 185 9.19 -22.98 21.87
C ALA A 185 10.45 -22.79 21.00
N ASP A 186 10.38 -22.02 19.91
CA ASP A 186 11.52 -21.74 19.01
C ASP A 186 11.44 -20.36 18.34
N PRO A 187 12.09 -19.33 18.92
CA PRO A 187 12.08 -17.97 18.39
C PRO A 187 12.86 -17.76 17.08
N ALA A 188 13.82 -18.64 16.75
CA ALA A 188 14.77 -18.41 15.65
C ALA A 188 14.20 -18.74 14.26
N ALA A 189 13.21 -19.63 14.19
CA ALA A 189 12.56 -20.03 12.93
C ALA A 189 11.70 -18.92 12.30
N TYR A 190 11.41 -17.84 13.04
CA TYR A 190 10.44 -16.81 12.64
C TYR A 190 11.05 -15.64 11.85
N GLU A 191 12.36 -15.36 11.99
CA GLU A 191 13.03 -14.29 11.23
C GLU A 191 13.05 -14.54 9.71
N ASP A 192 12.93 -15.80 9.27
CA ASP A 192 12.87 -16.17 7.86
C ASP A 192 11.46 -16.08 7.24
N PHE A 193 10.40 -15.98 8.05
CA PHE A 193 9.03 -15.82 7.55
C PHE A 193 8.69 -14.35 7.22
N GLN A 194 9.51 -13.41 7.70
CA GLN A 194 9.35 -11.96 7.49
C GLN A 194 10.14 -11.40 6.31
N LYS A 195 10.97 -12.22 5.65
CA LYS A 195 11.72 -11.84 4.43
C LYS A 195 10.91 -12.14 3.18
#